data_AF-A0A841ARK5-F1
#
_entry.id   AF-A0A841ARK5-F1
#
_cell.length_a   1.000
_cell.length_b   1.000
_cell.length_c   1.000
_cell.angle_alpha   90.00
_cell.angle_beta   90.00
_cell.angle_gamma   90.00
#
_symmetry.space_group_name_H-M   'P 1'
#
loop_
_entity.id
_entity.type
_entity.pdbx_description
1 polymer ?
#
loop_
_entity_poly.entity_id
_entity_poly.type
_entity_poly.pdbx_seq_one_letter_code
_entity_poly.pdbx_strand_id
1 'polypeptide(L)'
;MPTSPLSPSDDLLDDVRGVISQSLLGIAQALSDLLRPAVGHDALVIFTEDCTGRPQKKAGQARIVENVTIAELDVLRGRSAGDPQPARWDDAAIAGGTHPVAVWTADTAAILVLVGVSDEPIAAETAARIARVWQLVALSIRQQVATASPAYLADSRSASRDRASLIADLTDAHATTLESLLVVLRSAQHGDAAARQRAVDIAAAAMVSLRAVSDRDRVLSEEPVHSAFERLRDDLAPLVRHGGLDVEFVPPPAAGRPLPGEVAHAARAVVRGAVLALSDAAAVDRVRIQWDCDGSNLLVDIRDNGAGDLTAETPGLSQLAARVSVLDGSFTVAATAGWGSQLQISLPLDAVAPALNLVGADLTPRERDVLALLAEGARNRAIGSALTISENTVKFHVANLLHKTGTTSRAQLVALVAGG
;
A
#
# COMPACT_ATOMS: atom_id res chain seq x y z
N MET A 1 -9.65 -49.14 21.26
CA MET A 1 -8.45 -48.35 20.90
C MET A 1 -8.88 -47.35 19.86
N PRO A 2 -8.82 -46.03 20.09
CA PRO A 2 -9.18 -45.08 19.06
C PRO A 2 -8.03 -45.04 18.05
N THR A 3 -8.38 -45.35 16.81
CA THR A 3 -7.53 -45.25 15.63
C THR A 3 -7.09 -43.80 15.42
N SER A 4 -5.79 -43.61 15.25
CA SER A 4 -5.14 -42.30 15.04
C SER A 4 -5.81 -41.55 13.88
N PRO A 5 -6.18 -40.26 14.03
CA PRO A 5 -6.99 -39.52 13.04
C PRO A 5 -6.21 -39.03 11.81
N LEU A 6 -5.00 -39.55 11.59
CA LEU A 6 -4.19 -39.31 10.40
C LEU A 6 -3.66 -40.68 9.91
N SER A 7 -3.88 -40.97 8.63
CA SER A 7 -3.51 -42.21 7.92
C SER A 7 -2.03 -42.62 8.09
N PRO A 8 -1.65 -43.88 7.76
CA PRO A 8 -0.27 -44.39 7.91
C PRO A 8 0.78 -43.42 7.35
N SER A 9 1.99 -43.48 7.90
CA SER A 9 3.05 -42.48 7.73
C SER A 9 3.43 -42.12 6.29
N ASP A 10 3.23 -43.01 5.31
CA ASP A 10 3.45 -42.71 3.89
C ASP A 10 2.34 -41.81 3.31
N ASP A 11 1.08 -42.01 3.71
CA ASP A 11 -0.06 -41.16 3.31
C ASP A 11 0.12 -39.74 3.87
N LEU A 12 0.57 -39.61 5.12
CA LEU A 12 0.82 -38.29 5.73
C LEU A 12 1.93 -37.52 5.02
N LEU A 13 2.99 -38.20 4.57
CA LEU A 13 4.07 -37.55 3.82
C LEU A 13 3.61 -37.10 2.44
N ASP A 14 2.80 -37.92 1.76
CA ASP A 14 2.19 -37.56 0.48
C ASP A 14 1.19 -36.41 0.61
N ASP A 15 0.40 -36.38 1.68
CA ASP A 15 -0.52 -35.30 2.01
C ASP A 15 0.23 -33.98 2.31
N VAL A 16 1.27 -34.03 3.15
CA VAL A 16 2.11 -32.86 3.44
C VAL A 16 2.80 -32.37 2.17
N ARG A 17 3.32 -33.27 1.33
CA ARG A 17 3.86 -32.92 0.01
C ARG A 17 2.79 -32.22 -0.83
N GLY A 18 1.55 -32.71 -0.81
CA GLY A 18 0.41 -32.12 -1.48
C GLY A 18 0.14 -30.68 -1.04
N VAL A 19 0.26 -30.39 0.26
CA VAL A 19 0.10 -29.03 0.83
C VAL A 19 1.26 -28.11 0.43
N ILE A 20 2.51 -28.51 0.65
CA ILE A 20 3.68 -27.64 0.42
C ILE A 20 3.93 -27.36 -1.07
N SER A 21 3.35 -28.16 -1.96
CA SER A 21 3.41 -27.97 -3.42
C SER A 21 2.33 -27.01 -3.93
N GLN A 22 1.39 -26.57 -3.09
CA GLN A 22 0.39 -25.58 -3.48
C GLN A 22 1.01 -24.19 -3.65
N SER A 23 0.30 -23.34 -4.40
CA SER A 23 0.59 -21.90 -4.45
C SER A 23 0.30 -21.23 -3.10
N LEU A 24 0.91 -20.06 -2.82
CA LEU A 24 0.61 -19.31 -1.59
C LEU A 24 -0.88 -18.95 -1.39
N LEU A 25 -1.66 -18.86 -2.48
CA LEU A 25 -3.11 -18.64 -2.41
C LEU A 25 -3.88 -19.92 -2.08
N GLY A 26 -3.40 -21.08 -2.53
CA GLY A 26 -4.04 -22.39 -2.29
C GLY A 26 -3.58 -23.09 -1.01
N ILE A 27 -2.42 -22.71 -0.46
CA ILE A 27 -1.79 -23.43 0.65
C ILE A 27 -2.64 -23.44 1.94
N ALA A 28 -3.40 -22.37 2.21
CA ALA A 28 -4.29 -22.30 3.37
C ALA A 28 -5.47 -23.26 3.25
N GLN A 29 -6.05 -23.39 2.05
CA GLN A 29 -7.16 -24.31 1.81
C GLN A 29 -6.69 -25.77 1.91
N ALA A 30 -5.56 -26.10 1.27
CA ALA A 30 -5.00 -27.45 1.35
C ALA A 30 -4.58 -27.83 2.77
N LEU A 31 -4.01 -26.90 3.54
CA LEU A 31 -3.71 -27.15 4.95
C LEU A 31 -5.00 -27.35 5.77
N SER A 32 -6.05 -26.55 5.53
CA SER A 32 -7.35 -26.75 6.17
C SER A 32 -7.90 -28.16 5.90
N ASP A 33 -7.84 -28.61 4.65
CA ASP A 33 -8.38 -29.92 4.25
C ASP A 33 -7.59 -31.07 4.88
N LEU A 34 -6.26 -30.93 5.01
CA LEU A 34 -5.41 -31.88 5.73
C LEU A 34 -5.71 -31.94 7.24
N LEU A 35 -5.94 -30.78 7.87
CA LEU A 35 -6.10 -30.70 9.33
C LEU A 35 -7.52 -31.04 9.80
N ARG A 36 -8.54 -30.82 8.96
CA ARG A 36 -9.96 -30.94 9.32
C ARG A 36 -10.37 -32.31 9.88
N PRO A 37 -9.84 -33.46 9.41
CA PRO A 37 -10.15 -34.76 10.01
C PRO A 37 -9.58 -34.94 11.43
N ALA A 38 -8.47 -34.26 11.75
CA ALA A 38 -7.79 -34.38 13.03
C ALA A 38 -8.26 -33.34 14.06
N VAL A 39 -8.57 -32.12 13.60
CA VAL A 39 -9.08 -31.01 14.42
C VAL A 39 -10.13 -30.26 13.62
N GLY A 40 -11.40 -30.38 14.02
CA GLY A 40 -12.50 -29.65 13.42
C GLY A 40 -12.39 -28.15 13.65
N HIS A 41 -12.51 -27.35 12.59
CA HIS A 41 -12.39 -25.90 12.63
C HIS A 41 -13.30 -25.24 11.58
N ASP A 42 -13.82 -24.06 11.91
CA ASP A 42 -14.69 -23.23 11.05
C ASP A 42 -13.86 -22.36 10.09
N ALA A 43 -12.68 -21.95 10.54
CA ALA A 43 -11.73 -21.19 9.74
C ALA A 43 -10.28 -21.50 10.12
N LEU A 44 -9.39 -21.29 9.17
CA LEU A 44 -7.95 -21.37 9.30
C LEU A 44 -7.35 -20.07 8.78
N VAL A 45 -6.44 -19.46 9.52
CA VAL A 45 -5.73 -18.25 9.14
C VAL A 45 -4.25 -18.43 9.35
N ILE A 46 -3.47 -18.15 8.31
CA ILE A 46 -2.00 -18.11 8.35
C ILE A 46 -1.56 -16.65 8.33
N PHE A 47 -0.74 -16.27 9.31
CA PHE A 47 -0.19 -14.93 9.43
C PHE A 47 1.34 -14.98 9.47
N THR A 48 1.99 -14.24 8.57
CA THR A 48 3.44 -14.20 8.38
C THR A 48 3.96 -12.79 8.65
N GLU A 49 5.24 -12.63 9.02
CA GLU A 49 5.83 -11.31 9.31
C GLU A 49 5.67 -10.29 8.16
N ASP A 50 5.72 -10.74 6.91
CA ASP A 50 5.62 -9.88 5.72
C ASP A 50 4.18 -9.47 5.35
N CYS A 51 3.19 -9.73 6.21
CA CYS A 51 1.79 -9.39 5.93
C CYS A 51 1.52 -7.88 6.04
N THR A 52 1.56 -7.17 4.91
CA THR A 52 1.06 -5.80 4.80
C THR A 52 -0.42 -5.80 4.38
N GLY A 53 -1.35 -5.49 5.28
CA GLY A 53 -2.80 -5.49 5.00
C GLY A 53 -3.54 -6.76 5.47
N ARG A 54 -4.77 -7.01 5.02
CA ARG A 54 -5.61 -8.12 5.53
C ARG A 54 -4.95 -9.50 5.29
N PRO A 55 -5.06 -10.47 6.23
CA PRO A 55 -4.54 -11.82 6.05
C PRO A 55 -5.19 -12.50 4.84
N GLN A 56 -4.39 -12.92 3.85
CA GLN A 56 -4.87 -13.53 2.59
C GLN A 56 -4.83 -15.06 2.61
N LYS A 57 -3.95 -15.66 3.42
CA LYS A 57 -3.77 -17.10 3.52
C LYS A 57 -4.78 -17.67 4.51
N LYS A 58 -6.03 -17.79 4.08
CA LYS A 58 -7.18 -18.17 4.92
C LYS A 58 -8.07 -19.20 4.23
N ALA A 59 -8.75 -20.01 5.03
CA ALA A 59 -9.71 -21.00 4.56
C ALA A 59 -10.89 -21.09 5.53
N GLY A 60 -12.08 -21.45 5.03
CA GLY A 60 -13.28 -21.62 5.85
C GLY A 60 -14.30 -20.49 5.74
N GLN A 61 -15.12 -20.31 6.79
CA GLN A 61 -16.34 -19.48 6.73
C GLN A 61 -16.06 -18.00 6.44
N ALA A 62 -16.73 -17.46 5.41
CA ALA A 62 -16.61 -16.07 4.96
C ALA A 62 -16.71 -15.05 6.10
N ARG A 63 -17.70 -15.20 6.99
CA ARG A 63 -17.93 -14.31 8.14
C ARG A 63 -16.73 -14.18 9.10
N ILE A 64 -15.88 -15.21 9.17
CA ILE A 64 -14.68 -15.20 10.00
C ILE A 64 -13.54 -14.63 9.14
N VAL A 65 -13.24 -15.30 8.03
CA VAL A 65 -12.06 -14.99 7.22
C VAL A 65 -12.07 -13.59 6.61
N GLU A 66 -13.24 -12.99 6.33
CA GLU A 66 -13.37 -11.63 5.79
C GLU A 66 -13.16 -10.52 6.83
N ASN A 67 -13.40 -10.84 8.11
CA ASN A 67 -13.42 -9.88 9.21
C ASN A 67 -12.15 -9.93 10.09
N VAL A 68 -11.30 -10.96 9.95
CA VAL A 68 -10.03 -11.02 10.69
C VAL A 68 -9.12 -9.85 10.31
N THR A 69 -8.60 -9.17 11.34
CA THR A 69 -7.69 -8.03 11.18
C THR A 69 -6.25 -8.40 11.56
N ILE A 70 -5.29 -7.61 11.08
CA ILE A 70 -3.87 -7.76 11.48
C ILE A 70 -3.71 -7.53 12.98
N ALA A 71 -4.37 -6.51 13.53
CA ALA A 71 -4.26 -6.16 14.94
C ALA A 71 -4.68 -7.33 15.86
N GLU A 72 -5.76 -8.04 15.50
CA GLU A 72 -6.19 -9.26 16.21
C GLU A 72 -5.13 -10.36 16.12
N LEU A 73 -4.54 -10.58 14.94
CA LEU A 73 -3.51 -11.61 14.72
C LEU A 73 -2.18 -11.28 15.42
N ASP A 74 -1.81 -10.00 15.51
CA ASP A 74 -0.64 -9.54 16.26
C ASP A 74 -0.79 -9.81 17.76
N VAL A 75 -1.99 -9.56 18.31
CA VAL A 75 -2.30 -9.89 19.70
C VAL A 75 -2.20 -11.40 19.94
N LEU A 76 -2.72 -12.22 19.02
CA LEU A 76 -2.62 -13.68 19.10
C LEU A 76 -1.16 -14.16 19.04
N ARG A 77 -0.37 -13.62 18.12
CA ARG A 77 1.06 -13.92 18.00
C ARG A 77 1.83 -13.60 19.27
N GLY A 78 1.54 -12.46 19.90
CA GLY A 78 2.16 -12.06 21.17
C GLY A 78 1.81 -12.99 22.33
N ARG A 79 0.58 -13.54 22.37
CA ARG A 79 0.14 -14.49 23.41
C ARG A 79 0.79 -15.87 23.28
N SER A 80 1.07 -16.31 22.05
CA SER A 80 1.70 -17.61 21.77
C SER A 80 3.24 -17.60 21.83
N ALA A 81 3.85 -16.45 22.15
CA ALA A 81 5.29 -16.31 22.34
C ALA A 81 5.74 -16.99 23.65
N GLY A 82 5.88 -18.32 23.62
CA GLY A 82 6.36 -19.12 24.75
C GLY A 82 5.74 -20.51 24.88
N ASP A 83 4.62 -20.76 24.20
CA ASP A 83 3.98 -22.09 24.13
C ASP A 83 3.94 -22.58 22.68
N PRO A 84 4.77 -23.57 22.31
CA PRO A 84 4.85 -24.04 20.93
C PRO A 84 3.62 -24.86 20.50
N GLN A 85 2.75 -25.29 21.42
CA GLN A 85 1.64 -26.21 21.12
C GLN A 85 0.39 -25.92 21.98
N PRO A 86 -0.73 -25.48 21.39
CA PRO A 86 -1.95 -25.28 22.14
C PRO A 86 -2.51 -26.63 22.58
N ALA A 87 -2.54 -26.88 23.89
CA ALA A 87 -3.20 -28.05 24.49
C ALA A 87 -4.73 -27.87 24.61
N ARG A 88 -5.24 -26.67 24.35
CA ARG A 88 -6.65 -26.30 24.46
C ARG A 88 -7.01 -25.17 23.50
N TRP A 89 -8.31 -25.00 23.27
CA TRP A 89 -8.85 -23.80 22.66
C TRP A 89 -8.91 -22.69 23.70
N ASP A 90 -8.38 -21.51 23.37
CA ASP A 90 -8.48 -20.32 24.21
C ASP A 90 -9.45 -19.32 23.56
N ASP A 91 -10.30 -18.69 24.36
CA ASP A 91 -11.16 -17.62 23.86
C ASP A 91 -10.33 -16.38 23.50
N ALA A 92 -10.45 -15.92 22.26
CA ALA A 92 -9.78 -14.72 21.80
C ALA A 92 -10.67 -13.85 20.91
N ALA A 93 -10.34 -12.54 20.92
CA ALA A 93 -10.95 -11.58 20.01
C ALA A 93 -10.39 -11.81 18.58
N ILE A 94 -11.26 -12.22 17.67
CA ILE A 94 -10.94 -12.43 16.26
C ILE A 94 -12.20 -12.24 15.41
N ALA A 95 -12.05 -11.68 14.20
CA ALA A 95 -13.18 -11.44 13.29
C ALA A 95 -14.28 -10.53 13.88
N GLY A 96 -13.92 -9.59 14.77
CA GLY A 96 -14.87 -8.68 15.42
C GLY A 96 -15.72 -9.33 16.53
N GLY A 97 -15.43 -10.57 16.93
CA GLY A 97 -16.11 -11.30 18.00
C GLY A 97 -15.15 -12.04 18.91
N THR A 98 -15.67 -12.72 19.94
CA THR A 98 -14.89 -13.67 20.75
C THR A 98 -15.14 -15.07 20.21
N HIS A 99 -14.07 -15.77 19.83
CA HIS A 99 -14.13 -17.13 19.30
C HIS A 99 -13.08 -18.02 19.98
N PRO A 100 -13.34 -19.33 20.10
CA PRO A 100 -12.33 -20.29 20.53
C PRO A 100 -11.26 -20.41 19.43
N VAL A 101 -10.00 -20.18 19.80
CA VAL A 101 -8.87 -20.27 18.88
C VAL A 101 -7.79 -21.20 19.40
N ALA A 102 -7.11 -21.86 18.47
CA ALA A 102 -5.88 -22.60 18.73
C ALA A 102 -4.78 -22.06 17.82
N VAL A 103 -3.62 -21.73 18.41
CA VAL A 103 -2.54 -21.03 17.71
C VAL A 103 -1.25 -21.82 17.79
N TRP A 104 -0.63 -22.08 16.62
CA TRP A 104 0.70 -22.67 16.52
C TRP A 104 1.69 -21.66 15.96
N THR A 105 2.85 -21.56 16.59
CA THR A 105 3.93 -20.67 16.15
C THR A 105 5.01 -21.50 15.47
N ALA A 106 5.50 -21.03 14.32
CA ALA A 106 6.66 -21.60 13.64
C ALA A 106 7.94 -20.83 13.99
N ASP A 107 9.09 -21.43 13.73
CA ASP A 107 10.42 -20.79 13.91
C ASP A 107 10.57 -19.59 12.96
N THR A 108 9.71 -19.53 11.95
CA THR A 108 9.65 -18.41 11.02
C THR A 108 8.93 -17.18 11.56
N ALA A 109 8.49 -17.21 12.83
CA ALA A 109 7.57 -16.26 13.47
C ALA A 109 6.18 -16.19 12.81
N ALA A 110 5.90 -17.06 11.83
CA ALA A 110 4.57 -17.24 11.28
C ALA A 110 3.68 -17.99 12.29
N ILE A 111 2.42 -17.58 12.38
CA ILE A 111 1.41 -18.29 13.18
C ILE A 111 0.34 -18.93 12.30
N LEU A 112 -0.11 -20.10 12.73
CA LEU A 112 -1.30 -20.79 12.26
C LEU A 112 -2.39 -20.62 13.32
N VAL A 113 -3.51 -20.04 12.93
CA VAL A 113 -4.68 -19.85 13.79
C VAL A 113 -5.81 -20.72 13.26
N LEU A 114 -6.28 -21.67 14.08
CA LEU A 114 -7.53 -22.37 13.85
C LEU A 114 -8.61 -21.67 14.67
N VAL A 115 -9.77 -21.43 14.05
CA VAL A 115 -10.96 -20.90 14.73
C VAL A 115 -11.97 -22.02 14.83
N GLY A 116 -12.27 -22.41 16.07
CA GLY A 116 -13.01 -23.63 16.40
C GLY A 116 -14.51 -23.44 16.53
N VAL A 117 -15.18 -24.57 16.68
CA VAL A 117 -16.60 -24.71 17.04
C VAL A 117 -16.81 -25.59 18.27
N SER A 118 -15.72 -26.10 18.86
CA SER A 118 -15.76 -27.08 19.95
C SER A 118 -14.90 -26.62 21.11
N ASP A 119 -15.40 -26.85 22.33
CA ASP A 119 -14.65 -26.68 23.59
C ASP A 119 -13.80 -27.93 23.93
N GLU A 120 -13.82 -28.96 23.07
CA GLU A 120 -13.06 -30.19 23.33
C GLU A 120 -11.54 -29.95 23.23
N PRO A 121 -10.76 -30.40 24.23
CA PRO A 121 -9.32 -30.23 24.23
C PRO A 121 -8.64 -31.01 23.10
N ILE A 122 -7.62 -30.40 22.50
CA ILE A 122 -6.84 -31.01 21.43
C ILE A 122 -5.88 -32.03 22.06
N ALA A 123 -5.96 -33.29 21.65
CA ALA A 123 -5.06 -34.33 22.15
C ALA A 123 -3.59 -33.93 21.91
N ALA A 124 -2.74 -34.05 22.95
CA ALA A 124 -1.35 -33.58 22.90
C ALA A 124 -0.54 -34.19 21.72
N GLU A 125 -0.79 -35.45 21.38
CA GLU A 125 -0.14 -36.11 20.25
C GLU A 125 -0.56 -35.50 18.89
N THR A 126 -1.84 -35.09 18.77
CA THR A 126 -2.36 -34.38 17.60
C THR A 126 -1.78 -32.97 17.54
N ALA A 127 -1.76 -32.22 18.64
CA ALA A 127 -1.17 -30.88 18.71
C ALA A 127 0.32 -30.89 18.31
N ALA A 128 1.09 -31.88 18.78
CA ALA A 128 2.49 -32.07 18.40
C ALA A 128 2.67 -32.43 16.93
N ARG A 129 1.78 -33.25 16.35
CA ARG A 129 1.79 -33.55 14.91
C ARG A 129 1.50 -32.32 14.07
N ILE A 130 0.49 -31.54 14.43
CA ILE A 130 0.14 -30.27 13.75
C ILE A 130 1.32 -29.30 13.80
N ALA A 131 2.00 -29.18 14.94
CA ALA A 131 3.18 -28.32 15.06
C ALA A 131 4.29 -28.71 14.06
N ARG A 132 4.55 -30.01 13.86
CA ARG A 132 5.55 -30.49 12.90
C ARG A 132 5.15 -30.21 11.45
N VAL A 133 3.88 -30.45 11.09
CA VAL A 133 3.35 -30.11 9.77
C VAL A 133 3.43 -28.60 9.53
N TRP A 134 3.04 -27.81 10.53
CA TRP A 134 3.07 -26.36 10.47
C TRP A 134 4.48 -25.81 10.22
N GLN A 135 5.49 -26.35 10.91
CA GLN A 135 6.89 -25.94 10.68
C GLN A 135 7.32 -26.16 9.23
N LEU A 136 6.97 -27.30 8.62
CA LEU A 136 7.28 -27.59 7.21
C LEU A 136 6.53 -26.65 6.25
N VAL A 137 5.24 -26.41 6.50
CA VAL A 137 4.42 -25.52 5.68
C VAL A 137 4.90 -24.07 5.78
N ALA A 138 5.20 -23.58 6.98
CA ALA A 138 5.72 -22.24 7.21
C ALA A 138 7.09 -22.02 6.54
N LEU A 139 7.97 -23.03 6.55
CA LEU A 139 9.23 -23.01 5.84
C LEU A 139 9.02 -22.97 4.31
N SER A 140 8.11 -23.79 3.77
CA SER A 140 7.76 -23.75 2.35
C SER A 140 7.22 -22.38 1.94
N ILE A 141 6.30 -21.79 2.73
CA ILE A 141 5.77 -20.45 2.48
C ILE A 141 6.91 -19.42 2.41
N ARG A 142 7.83 -19.43 3.37
CA ARG A 142 8.99 -18.52 3.36
C ARG A 142 9.84 -18.72 2.11
N GLN A 143 10.10 -19.96 1.72
CA GLN A 143 10.89 -20.27 0.53
C GLN A 143 10.19 -19.84 -0.77
N GLN A 144 8.88 -20.08 -0.88
CA GLN A 144 8.07 -19.61 -2.01
C GLN A 144 8.04 -18.08 -2.09
N VAL A 145 7.94 -17.37 -0.94
CA VAL A 145 8.02 -15.90 -0.90
C VAL A 145 9.42 -15.40 -1.29
N ALA A 146 10.48 -16.06 -0.82
CA ALA A 146 11.86 -15.67 -1.14
C ALA A 146 12.26 -15.92 -2.60
N THR A 147 11.69 -16.96 -3.23
CA THR A 147 11.95 -17.36 -4.63
C THR A 147 10.97 -16.77 -5.62
N ALA A 148 9.89 -16.16 -5.15
CA ALA A 148 8.90 -15.49 -5.98
C ALA A 148 9.50 -14.35 -6.79
N SER A 149 9.23 -14.34 -8.09
CA SER A 149 9.58 -13.19 -8.93
C SER A 149 8.84 -11.93 -8.45
N PRO A 150 9.37 -10.72 -8.70
CA PRO A 150 8.67 -9.46 -8.41
C PRO A 150 7.24 -9.38 -8.97
N ALA A 151 6.94 -10.15 -10.03
CA ALA A 151 5.61 -10.28 -10.61
C ALA A 151 4.66 -11.17 -9.78
N TYR A 152 5.14 -12.22 -9.13
CA TYR A 152 4.34 -13.03 -8.21
C TYR A 152 4.07 -12.30 -6.89
N LEU A 153 5.04 -11.53 -6.40
CA LEU A 153 4.80 -10.57 -5.32
C LEU A 153 3.82 -9.47 -5.75
N ALA A 154 3.66 -9.19 -7.05
CA ALA A 154 2.59 -8.32 -7.57
C ALA A 154 1.22 -9.03 -7.66
N ASP A 155 1.18 -10.33 -8.01
CA ASP A 155 -0.04 -11.15 -8.00
C ASP A 155 -0.57 -11.44 -6.58
N SER A 156 0.32 -11.62 -5.60
CA SER A 156 -0.05 -11.76 -4.19
C SER A 156 -0.38 -10.42 -3.51
N ARG A 157 -0.01 -9.28 -4.12
CA ARG A 157 -0.33 -7.91 -3.68
C ARG A 157 -1.72 -7.48 -4.16
N SER A 158 -2.75 -8.26 -3.87
CA SER A 158 -4.14 -7.83 -4.01
C SER A 158 -4.50 -6.88 -2.85
N ALA A 159 -4.71 -5.56 -2.97
CA ALA A 159 -4.84 -4.64 -4.10
C ALA A 159 -5.67 -5.10 -5.30
N SER A 160 -6.41 -6.23 -5.27
CA SER A 160 -7.17 -6.74 -6.43
C SER A 160 -8.62 -7.09 -6.11
N ARG A 161 -9.12 -6.91 -4.88
CA ARG A 161 -10.58 -6.89 -4.66
C ARG A 161 -11.11 -5.48 -4.67
N ASP A 162 -10.46 -4.56 -3.98
CA ASP A 162 -10.82 -3.14 -4.04
C ASP A 162 -10.45 -2.55 -5.40
N ARG A 163 -9.31 -2.90 -5.99
CA ARG A 163 -8.96 -2.47 -7.34
C ARG A 163 -9.74 -3.18 -8.44
N ALA A 164 -10.18 -4.44 -8.28
CA ALA A 164 -11.08 -5.04 -9.26
C ALA A 164 -12.50 -4.47 -9.17
N SER A 165 -12.97 -4.16 -7.95
CA SER A 165 -14.22 -3.43 -7.76
C SER A 165 -14.12 -2.00 -8.29
N LEU A 166 -13.02 -1.28 -8.00
CA LEU A 166 -12.75 0.04 -8.57
C LEU A 166 -12.55 -0.01 -10.08
N ILE A 167 -11.87 -1.02 -10.63
CA ILE A 167 -11.74 -1.21 -12.08
C ILE A 167 -13.12 -1.49 -12.67
N ALA A 168 -13.96 -2.30 -12.03
CA ALA A 168 -15.34 -2.54 -12.47
C ALA A 168 -16.18 -1.26 -12.40
N ASP A 169 -16.14 -0.53 -11.28
CA ASP A 169 -16.85 0.75 -11.08
C ASP A 169 -16.37 1.83 -12.05
N LEU A 170 -15.05 1.91 -12.30
CA LEU A 170 -14.44 2.80 -13.29
C LEU A 170 -14.81 2.37 -14.71
N THR A 171 -14.84 1.07 -15.00
CA THR A 171 -15.23 0.54 -16.31
C THR A 171 -16.70 0.83 -16.59
N ASP A 172 -17.59 0.64 -15.62
CA ASP A 172 -19.01 0.98 -15.72
C ASP A 172 -19.22 2.50 -15.85
N ALA A 173 -18.47 3.31 -15.09
CA ALA A 173 -18.51 4.77 -15.21
C ALA A 173 -18.01 5.26 -16.58
N HIS A 174 -16.95 4.65 -17.13
CA HIS A 174 -16.44 4.93 -18.46
C HIS A 174 -17.42 4.50 -19.55
N ALA A 175 -18.01 3.31 -19.45
CA ALA A 175 -19.01 2.82 -20.38
C ALA A 175 -20.22 3.76 -20.43
N THR A 176 -20.76 4.14 -19.27
CA THR A 176 -21.87 5.09 -19.15
C THR A 176 -21.55 6.46 -19.76
N THR A 177 -20.33 6.95 -19.56
CA THR A 177 -19.87 8.22 -20.14
C THR A 177 -19.80 8.13 -21.67
N LEU A 178 -19.19 7.07 -22.20
CA LEU A 178 -19.06 6.85 -23.64
C LEU A 178 -20.42 6.67 -24.31
N GLU A 179 -21.34 5.95 -23.69
CA GLU A 179 -22.73 5.82 -24.18
C GLU A 179 -23.44 7.17 -24.20
N SER A 180 -23.29 7.97 -23.14
CA SER A 180 -23.87 9.32 -23.08
C SER A 180 -23.31 10.24 -24.17
N LEU A 181 -22.01 10.17 -24.46
CA LEU A 181 -21.37 10.88 -25.58
C LEU A 181 -21.92 10.41 -26.93
N LEU A 182 -22.02 9.10 -27.14
CA LEU A 182 -22.53 8.53 -28.38
C LEU A 182 -24.00 8.90 -28.63
N VAL A 183 -24.84 8.94 -27.58
CA VAL A 183 -26.25 9.38 -27.69
C VAL A 183 -26.32 10.84 -28.13
N VAL A 184 -25.53 11.72 -27.54
CA VAL A 184 -25.49 13.14 -27.92
C VAL A 184 -24.99 13.34 -29.34
N LEU A 185 -23.93 12.63 -29.73
CA LEU A 185 -23.31 12.76 -31.05
C LEU A 185 -24.13 12.12 -32.18
N ARG A 186 -24.97 11.11 -31.86
CA ARG A 186 -25.87 10.46 -32.83
C ARG A 186 -27.26 11.10 -32.91
N SER A 187 -27.60 12.00 -31.99
CA SER A 187 -28.93 12.61 -31.93
C SER A 187 -29.13 13.60 -33.07
N ALA A 188 -30.12 13.33 -33.93
CA ALA A 188 -30.55 14.25 -34.98
C ALA A 188 -31.31 15.48 -34.45
N GLN A 189 -31.60 15.54 -33.14
CA GLN A 189 -32.34 16.66 -32.53
C GLN A 189 -31.44 17.84 -32.14
N HIS A 190 -30.12 17.73 -32.28
CA HIS A 190 -29.17 18.79 -31.93
C HIS A 190 -28.35 19.17 -33.15
N GLY A 191 -28.23 20.46 -33.42
CA GLY A 191 -27.28 20.94 -34.42
C GLY A 191 -25.83 20.68 -33.98
N ASP A 192 -24.92 20.55 -34.94
CA ASP A 192 -23.51 20.15 -34.71
C ASP A 192 -22.80 20.95 -33.61
N ALA A 193 -23.06 22.25 -33.51
CA ALA A 193 -22.48 23.10 -32.47
C ALA A 193 -23.00 22.74 -31.07
N ALA A 194 -24.32 22.51 -30.93
CA ALA A 194 -24.94 22.14 -29.67
C ALA A 194 -24.60 20.71 -29.24
N ALA A 195 -24.50 19.77 -30.20
CA ALA A 195 -24.06 18.41 -29.94
C ALA A 195 -22.59 18.37 -29.46
N ARG A 196 -21.71 19.12 -30.14
CA ARG A 196 -20.30 19.27 -29.74
C ARG A 196 -20.17 19.85 -28.34
N GLN A 197 -20.90 20.92 -28.04
CA GLN A 197 -20.86 21.56 -26.73
C GLN A 197 -21.28 20.59 -25.61
N ARG A 198 -22.39 19.87 -25.78
CA ARG A 198 -22.85 18.89 -24.80
C ARG A 198 -21.90 17.71 -24.64
N ALA A 199 -21.27 17.27 -25.71
CA ALA A 199 -20.26 16.22 -25.65
C ALA A 199 -19.04 16.66 -24.82
N VAL A 200 -18.57 17.90 -25.02
CA VAL A 200 -17.48 18.47 -24.21
C VAL A 200 -17.88 18.58 -22.74
N ASP A 201 -19.12 18.99 -22.44
CA ASP A 201 -19.62 19.10 -21.06
C ASP A 201 -19.71 17.74 -20.36
N ILE A 202 -20.18 16.70 -21.04
CA ILE A 202 -20.22 15.32 -20.52
C ILE A 202 -18.80 14.81 -20.24
N ALA A 203 -17.88 14.99 -21.19
CA ALA A 203 -16.48 14.57 -21.03
C ALA A 203 -15.80 15.31 -19.85
N ALA A 204 -16.01 16.62 -19.73
CA ALA A 204 -15.44 17.41 -18.64
C ALA A 204 -15.98 16.97 -17.27
N ALA A 205 -17.29 16.72 -17.15
CA ALA A 205 -17.89 16.23 -15.91
C ALA A 205 -17.38 14.84 -15.50
N ALA A 206 -17.18 13.95 -16.48
CA ALA A 206 -16.58 12.64 -16.25
C ALA A 206 -15.13 12.73 -15.76
N MET A 207 -14.31 13.61 -16.35
CA MET A 207 -12.93 13.82 -15.90
C MET A 207 -12.84 14.33 -14.46
N VAL A 208 -13.74 15.23 -14.05
CA VAL A 208 -13.81 15.70 -12.65
C VAL A 208 -14.17 14.55 -11.69
N SER A 209 -15.09 13.68 -12.10
CA SER A 209 -15.56 12.57 -11.26
C SER A 209 -14.49 11.48 -11.09
N LEU A 210 -13.72 11.20 -12.15
CA LEU A 210 -12.60 10.24 -12.13
C LEU A 210 -11.49 10.67 -11.17
N ARG A 211 -11.16 11.96 -11.14
CA ARG A 211 -10.15 12.50 -10.21
C ARG A 211 -10.57 12.36 -8.74
N ALA A 212 -11.83 12.66 -8.43
CA ALA A 212 -12.37 12.50 -7.08
C ALA A 212 -12.33 11.05 -6.56
N VAL A 213 -12.36 10.05 -7.44
CA VAL A 213 -12.17 8.63 -7.09
C VAL A 213 -10.70 8.31 -6.85
N SER A 214 -9.80 8.82 -7.69
CA SER A 214 -8.34 8.69 -7.52
C SER A 214 -7.83 9.31 -6.21
N ASP A 215 -8.38 10.46 -5.81
CA ASP A 215 -8.00 11.13 -4.56
C ASP A 215 -8.45 10.35 -3.31
N ARG A 216 -9.58 9.64 -3.39
CA ARG A 216 -10.09 8.81 -2.28
C ARG A 216 -9.29 7.53 -2.07
N ASP A 217 -8.84 6.88 -3.15
CA ASP A 217 -7.97 5.69 -3.07
C ASP A 217 -6.64 6.00 -2.38
N ARG A 218 -6.12 7.22 -2.61
CA ARG A 218 -4.89 7.72 -2.00
C ARG A 218 -5.03 7.90 -0.49
N VAL A 219 -6.08 8.57 0.00
CA VAL A 219 -6.33 8.77 1.44
C VAL A 219 -6.52 7.46 2.20
N LEU A 220 -7.02 6.41 1.52
CA LEU A 220 -7.20 5.08 2.11
C LEU A 220 -5.90 4.26 2.18
N SER A 221 -4.83 4.70 1.53
CA SER A 221 -3.53 4.01 1.42
C SER A 221 -2.37 4.74 2.14
N GLU A 222 -2.68 5.79 2.92
CA GLU A 222 -1.69 6.59 3.62
C GLU A 222 -1.15 5.91 4.89
N GLU A 223 0.17 6.00 5.07
CA GLU A 223 0.87 5.55 6.26
C GLU A 223 1.46 6.76 7.01
N PRO A 224 1.37 6.85 8.35
CA PRO A 224 2.08 7.87 9.10
C PRO A 224 3.59 7.83 8.81
N VAL A 225 4.21 8.97 8.48
CA VAL A 225 5.64 9.07 8.13
C VAL A 225 6.55 8.47 9.20
N HIS A 226 6.18 8.62 10.47
CA HIS A 226 6.92 8.06 11.59
C HIS A 226 6.86 6.51 11.59
N SER A 227 5.69 5.93 11.33
CA SER A 227 5.55 4.47 11.19
C SER A 227 6.39 3.93 10.03
N ALA A 228 6.44 4.67 8.91
CA ALA A 228 7.24 4.28 7.75
C ALA A 228 8.74 4.32 8.06
N PHE A 229 9.17 5.29 8.86
CA PHE A 229 10.54 5.42 9.34
C PHE A 229 10.93 4.34 10.36
N GLU A 230 10.04 3.99 11.29
CA GLU A 230 10.31 2.91 12.25
C GLU A 230 10.49 1.56 11.53
N ARG A 231 9.68 1.27 10.51
CA ARG A 231 9.88 0.07 9.67
C ARG A 231 11.17 0.11 8.87
N LEU A 232 11.62 1.29 8.41
CA LEU A 232 12.95 1.42 7.80
C LEU A 232 14.05 0.99 8.78
N ARG A 233 13.95 1.43 10.04
CA ARG A 233 14.93 1.07 11.08
C ARG A 233 14.95 -0.45 11.28
N ASP A 234 13.79 -1.08 11.32
CA ASP A 234 13.65 -2.53 11.45
C ASP A 234 14.23 -3.27 10.21
N ASP A 235 13.94 -2.79 9.00
CA ASP A 235 14.48 -3.31 7.74
C ASP A 235 16.02 -3.28 7.68
N LEU A 236 16.63 -2.27 8.31
CA LEU A 236 18.08 -2.08 8.35
C LEU A 236 18.76 -2.77 9.54
N ALA A 237 18.01 -3.17 10.58
CA ALA A 237 18.57 -3.78 11.78
C ALA A 237 19.45 -5.01 11.52
N PRO A 238 19.17 -5.91 10.55
CA PRO A 238 20.06 -7.01 10.22
C PRO A 238 21.41 -6.55 9.64
N LEU A 239 21.41 -5.48 8.83
CA LEU A 239 22.63 -4.93 8.22
C LEU A 239 23.52 -4.28 9.26
N VAL A 240 22.95 -3.53 10.20
CA VAL A 240 23.67 -2.91 11.32
C VAL A 240 24.32 -3.97 12.22
N ARG A 241 23.61 -5.06 12.53
CA ARG A 241 24.12 -6.11 13.44
C ARG A 241 25.27 -6.92 12.86
N HIS A 242 25.32 -7.12 11.55
CA HIS A 242 26.28 -8.03 10.92
C HIS A 242 27.32 -7.33 10.04
N GLY A 243 27.13 -6.05 9.70
CA GLY A 243 27.93 -5.32 8.73
C GLY A 243 29.01 -4.38 9.28
N GLY A 244 29.18 -4.28 10.61
CA GLY A 244 30.19 -3.38 11.21
C GLY A 244 29.94 -1.88 10.98
N LEU A 245 28.74 -1.53 10.51
CA LEU A 245 28.31 -0.18 10.14
C LEU A 245 27.47 0.42 11.26
N ASP A 246 27.90 1.55 11.83
CA ASP A 246 27.11 2.32 12.80
C ASP A 246 26.10 3.21 12.05
N VAL A 247 24.80 3.02 12.32
CA VAL A 247 23.73 3.77 11.63
C VAL A 247 23.00 4.68 12.60
N GLU A 248 23.13 5.99 12.39
CA GLU A 248 22.41 7.03 13.12
C GLU A 248 21.10 7.37 12.41
N PHE A 249 19.98 7.20 13.10
CA PHE A 249 18.65 7.49 12.59
C PHE A 249 18.15 8.83 13.13
N VAL A 250 17.81 9.75 12.22
CA VAL A 250 17.15 11.03 12.54
C VAL A 250 15.71 10.97 12.03
N PRO A 251 14.71 10.83 12.94
CA PRO A 251 13.32 10.67 12.54
C PRO A 251 12.75 11.97 11.96
N PRO A 252 11.69 11.87 11.14
CA PRO A 252 10.96 13.04 10.65
C PRO A 252 10.21 13.75 11.79
N PRO A 253 9.82 15.03 11.62
CA PRO A 253 9.03 15.76 12.61
C PRO A 253 7.75 15.02 12.98
N ALA A 254 7.36 15.04 14.27
CA ALA A 254 6.18 14.33 14.77
C ALA A 254 4.85 14.77 14.11
N ALA A 255 4.82 15.99 13.54
CA ALA A 255 3.68 16.54 12.81
C ALA A 255 3.80 16.36 11.27
N GLY A 256 4.70 15.50 10.79
CA GLY A 256 4.92 15.28 9.37
C GLY A 256 3.69 14.70 8.66
N ARG A 257 3.50 15.09 7.39
CA ARG A 257 2.40 14.62 6.54
C ARG A 257 2.46 13.09 6.39
N PRO A 258 1.32 12.37 6.41
CA PRO A 258 1.26 10.96 6.06
C PRO A 258 1.78 10.72 4.63
N LEU A 259 2.44 9.60 4.43
CA LEU A 259 3.00 9.21 3.14
C LEU A 259 2.04 8.30 2.38
N PRO A 260 1.87 8.47 1.06
CA PRO A 260 1.28 7.44 0.23
C PRO A 260 2.06 6.12 0.35
N GLY A 261 1.36 4.98 0.38
CA GLY A 261 1.96 3.67 0.59
C GLY A 261 3.07 3.32 -0.41
N GLU A 262 2.92 3.70 -1.68
CA GLU A 262 3.95 3.54 -2.72
C GLU A 262 5.20 4.38 -2.45
N VAL A 263 5.04 5.62 -1.97
CA VAL A 263 6.15 6.51 -1.63
C VAL A 263 6.89 5.98 -0.41
N ALA A 264 6.16 5.56 0.63
CA ALA A 264 6.74 4.96 1.83
C ALA A 264 7.55 3.69 1.49
N HIS A 265 7.02 2.82 0.63
CA HIS A 265 7.72 1.61 0.18
C HIS A 265 8.96 1.94 -0.66
N ALA A 266 8.83 2.87 -1.62
CA ALA A 266 9.92 3.30 -2.47
C ALA A 266 11.06 3.92 -1.66
N ALA A 267 10.73 4.82 -0.73
CA ALA A 267 11.69 5.46 0.16
C ALA A 267 12.50 4.42 0.96
N ARG A 268 11.83 3.45 1.61
CA ARG A 268 12.51 2.38 2.35
C ARG A 268 13.44 1.56 1.47
N ALA A 269 12.97 1.17 0.29
CA ALA A 269 13.75 0.37 -0.65
C ALA A 269 14.93 1.15 -1.25
N VAL A 270 14.81 2.46 -1.43
CA VAL A 270 15.90 3.34 -1.88
C VAL A 270 16.95 3.49 -0.79
N VAL A 271 16.53 3.80 0.45
CA VAL A 271 17.45 3.92 1.58
C VAL A 271 18.21 2.61 1.81
N ARG A 272 17.52 1.47 1.82
CA ARG A 272 18.18 0.16 1.99
C ARG A 272 19.21 -0.11 0.91
N GLY A 273 18.88 0.17 -0.34
CA GLY A 273 19.85 0.02 -1.44
C GLY A 273 21.04 0.97 -1.30
N ALA A 274 20.82 2.20 -0.85
CA ALA A 274 21.89 3.17 -0.63
C ALA A 274 22.82 2.73 0.51
N VAL A 275 22.27 2.25 1.63
CA VAL A 275 23.06 1.69 2.74
C VAL A 275 23.86 0.47 2.32
N LEU A 276 23.30 -0.41 1.48
CA LEU A 276 24.05 -1.54 0.92
C LEU A 276 25.20 -1.09 0.01
N ALA A 277 24.95 -0.14 -0.89
CA ALA A 277 25.99 0.41 -1.76
C ALA A 277 27.10 1.10 -0.95
N LEU A 278 26.75 1.74 0.17
CA LEU A 278 27.70 2.36 1.10
C LEU A 278 28.48 1.31 1.91
N SER A 279 27.85 0.22 2.32
CA SER A 279 28.49 -0.86 3.05
C SER A 279 29.51 -1.62 2.20
N ASP A 280 29.32 -1.66 0.89
CA ASP A 280 30.26 -2.27 -0.05
C ASP A 280 31.48 -1.36 -0.35
N ALA A 281 31.37 -0.06 -0.04
CA ALA A 281 32.47 0.89 -0.20
C ALA A 281 33.50 0.75 0.94
N ALA A 282 34.78 0.62 0.59
CA ALA A 282 35.83 0.48 1.59
C ALA A 282 35.94 1.73 2.47
N ALA A 283 36.05 1.53 3.79
CA ALA A 283 36.25 2.56 4.81
C ALA A 283 35.02 3.39 5.26
N VAL A 284 33.79 2.93 5.02
CA VAL A 284 32.60 3.47 5.71
C VAL A 284 32.34 2.68 6.98
N ASP A 285 32.43 3.34 8.14
CA ASP A 285 32.07 2.76 9.45
C ASP A 285 30.87 3.46 10.10
N ARG A 286 30.45 4.64 9.60
CA ARG A 286 29.26 5.34 10.08
C ARG A 286 28.41 5.93 8.95
N VAL A 287 27.10 5.73 9.06
CA VAL A 287 26.09 6.30 8.16
C VAL A 287 25.01 7.01 8.98
N ARG A 288 24.62 8.21 8.56
CA ARG A 288 23.50 8.96 9.14
C ARG A 288 22.37 9.02 8.13
N ILE A 289 21.16 8.65 8.56
CA ILE A 289 19.95 8.64 7.75
C ILE A 289 18.95 9.60 8.38
N GLN A 290 18.51 10.59 7.62
CA GLN A 290 17.51 11.55 8.04
C GLN A 290 16.34 11.56 7.08
N TRP A 291 15.12 11.51 7.63
CA TRP A 291 13.90 11.79 6.88
C TRP A 291 13.32 13.12 7.31
N ASP A 292 12.78 13.86 6.37
CA ASP A 292 12.04 15.11 6.60
C ASP A 292 10.90 15.23 5.59
N CYS A 293 9.98 16.16 5.83
CA CYS A 293 8.83 16.40 4.96
C CYS A 293 8.57 17.90 4.84
N ASP A 294 8.68 18.45 3.64
CA ASP A 294 8.41 19.87 3.37
C ASP A 294 6.91 20.18 3.15
N GLY A 295 6.08 19.13 3.20
CA GLY A 295 4.62 19.18 2.97
C GLY A 295 4.22 18.65 1.60
N SER A 296 5.10 18.74 0.61
CA SER A 296 4.89 18.27 -0.76
C SER A 296 5.80 17.09 -1.14
N ASN A 297 6.94 16.95 -0.49
CA ASN A 297 7.93 15.92 -0.76
C ASN A 297 8.37 15.25 0.55
N LEU A 298 8.65 13.95 0.44
CA LEU A 298 9.51 13.26 1.39
C LEU A 298 10.97 13.56 1.01
N LEU A 299 11.70 14.13 1.95
CA LEU A 299 13.12 14.42 1.82
C LEU A 299 13.91 13.38 2.61
N VAL A 300 14.89 12.75 1.96
CA VAL A 300 15.76 11.77 2.60
C VAL A 300 17.21 12.21 2.37
N ASP A 301 17.94 12.39 3.47
CA ASP A 301 19.36 12.74 3.47
C ASP A 301 20.14 11.56 4.09
N ILE A 302 21.10 11.03 3.33
CA ILE A 302 21.99 9.95 3.78
C ILE A 302 23.41 10.47 3.71
N ARG A 303 24.16 10.38 4.80
CA ARG A 303 25.56 10.80 4.87
C ARG A 303 26.43 9.67 5.38
N ASP A 304 27.61 9.52 4.79
CA ASP A 304 28.64 8.61 5.27
C ASP A 304 29.91 9.37 5.67
N ASN A 305 30.86 8.65 6.25
CA ASN A 305 32.17 9.17 6.63
C ASN A 305 33.33 8.48 5.89
N GLY A 306 33.05 7.86 4.75
CA GLY A 306 34.02 7.14 3.94
C GLY A 306 34.97 8.07 3.18
N ALA A 307 35.64 7.50 2.18
CA ALA A 307 36.63 8.23 1.38
C ALA A 307 36.04 9.37 0.53
N GLY A 308 34.72 9.35 0.28
CA GLY A 308 34.05 10.33 -0.58
C GLY A 308 34.37 10.11 -2.06
N ASP A 309 34.29 8.86 -2.52
CA ASP A 309 34.54 8.43 -3.91
C ASP A 309 33.27 8.05 -4.68
N LEU A 310 32.10 8.12 -4.04
CA LEU A 310 30.84 7.77 -4.67
C LEU A 310 30.39 8.82 -5.69
N THR A 311 29.80 8.33 -6.77
CA THR A 311 29.18 9.17 -7.80
C THR A 311 27.79 8.63 -8.14
N ALA A 312 26.98 9.43 -8.83
CA ALA A 312 25.68 8.96 -9.33
C ALA A 312 25.81 7.76 -10.29
N GLU A 313 27.00 7.52 -10.86
CA GLU A 313 27.27 6.41 -11.77
C GLU A 313 27.74 5.14 -11.05
N THR A 314 28.02 5.20 -9.74
CA THR A 314 28.44 4.02 -8.97
C THR A 314 27.40 2.89 -9.12
N PRO A 315 27.82 1.65 -9.43
CA PRO A 315 26.92 0.50 -9.50
C PRO A 315 26.07 0.38 -8.23
N GLY A 316 24.77 0.15 -8.39
CA GLY A 316 23.80 0.22 -7.29
C GLY A 316 23.15 1.60 -7.18
N LEU A 317 23.93 2.69 -7.03
CA LEU A 317 23.37 4.06 -6.93
C LEU A 317 22.65 4.50 -8.22
N SER A 318 23.19 4.16 -9.38
CA SER A 318 22.55 4.44 -10.68
C SER A 318 21.19 3.74 -10.84
N GLN A 319 21.04 2.52 -10.30
CA GLN A 319 19.76 1.81 -10.29
C GLN A 319 18.75 2.47 -9.34
N LEU A 320 19.22 2.98 -8.20
CA LEU A 320 18.38 3.72 -7.26
C LEU A 320 17.91 5.04 -7.85
N ALA A 321 18.81 5.78 -8.51
CA ALA A 321 18.47 7.01 -9.22
C ALA A 321 17.40 6.76 -10.30
N ALA A 322 17.52 5.69 -11.08
CA ALA A 322 16.50 5.30 -12.06
C ALA A 322 15.15 5.00 -11.40
N ARG A 323 15.14 4.30 -10.26
CA ARG A 323 13.90 4.01 -9.50
C ARG A 323 13.26 5.26 -8.93
N VAL A 324 14.05 6.22 -8.45
CA VAL A 324 13.57 7.50 -7.94
C VAL A 324 13.01 8.36 -9.08
N SER A 325 13.66 8.37 -10.24
CA SER A 325 13.19 9.11 -11.41
C SER A 325 11.85 8.60 -11.95
N VAL A 326 11.56 7.29 -11.84
CA VAL A 326 10.24 6.73 -12.23
C VAL A 326 9.10 7.27 -11.36
N LEU A 327 9.41 7.75 -10.16
CA LEU A 327 8.47 8.33 -9.22
C LEU A 327 8.48 9.87 -9.28
N ASP A 328 9.01 10.45 -10.35
CA ASP A 328 9.23 11.90 -10.52
C ASP A 328 10.05 12.52 -9.38
N GLY A 329 10.86 11.71 -8.69
CA GLY A 329 11.75 12.14 -7.63
C GLY A 329 13.10 12.60 -8.15
N SER A 330 13.86 13.28 -7.28
CA SER A 330 15.24 13.64 -7.53
C SER A 330 16.19 12.80 -6.68
N PHE A 331 17.33 12.44 -7.25
CA PHE A 331 18.40 11.71 -6.57
C PHE A 331 19.72 12.41 -6.89
N THR A 332 20.41 12.90 -5.87
CA THR A 332 21.68 13.60 -6.01
C THR A 332 22.73 12.96 -5.12
N VAL A 333 23.96 12.89 -5.62
CA VAL A 333 25.12 12.38 -4.89
C VAL A 333 26.19 13.46 -4.92
N ALA A 334 26.63 13.89 -3.74
CA ALA A 334 27.75 14.80 -3.56
C ALA A 334 28.80 14.08 -2.72
N ALA A 335 30.02 13.94 -3.23
CA ALA A 335 31.11 13.31 -2.51
C ALA A 335 32.22 14.31 -2.25
N THR A 336 32.72 14.33 -1.02
CA THR A 336 33.84 15.20 -0.61
C THR A 336 34.98 14.31 -0.15
N ALA A 337 36.10 14.36 -0.88
CA ALA A 337 37.26 13.53 -0.59
C ALA A 337 37.70 13.67 0.89
N GLY A 338 37.76 12.54 1.59
CA GLY A 338 38.13 12.46 3.02
C GLY A 338 37.07 12.93 4.02
N TRP A 339 35.90 13.36 3.56
CA TRP A 339 34.76 13.77 4.39
C TRP A 339 33.53 12.86 4.23
N GLY A 340 33.52 11.99 3.23
CA GLY A 340 32.42 11.09 2.91
C GLY A 340 31.50 11.60 1.80
N SER A 341 30.39 10.90 1.60
CA SER A 341 29.39 11.22 0.60
C SER A 341 28.06 11.60 1.24
N GLN A 342 27.29 12.40 0.51
CA GLN A 342 25.95 12.81 0.85
C GLN A 342 25.03 12.47 -0.32
N LEU A 343 24.00 11.67 -0.03
CA LEU A 343 22.95 11.33 -0.96
C LEU A 343 21.69 12.06 -0.54
N GLN A 344 21.11 12.85 -1.45
CA GLN A 344 19.86 13.55 -1.20
C GLN A 344 18.80 13.01 -2.16
N ILE A 345 17.72 12.48 -1.61
CA ILE A 345 16.57 11.97 -2.34
C ILE A 345 15.35 12.83 -2.02
N SER A 346 14.61 13.24 -3.04
CA SER A 346 13.30 13.87 -2.90
C SER A 346 12.27 13.02 -3.62
N LEU A 347 11.21 12.62 -2.92
CA LEU A 347 10.09 11.88 -3.51
C LEU A 347 8.81 12.71 -3.37
N PRO A 348 8.13 13.06 -4.47
CA PRO A 348 6.87 13.79 -4.39
C PRO A 348 5.80 12.95 -3.70
N LEU A 349 5.05 13.58 -2.79
CA LEU A 349 3.91 12.98 -2.10
C LEU A 349 2.62 13.07 -2.93
N ASP A 350 2.62 13.99 -3.90
CA ASP A 350 1.53 14.21 -4.83
C ASP A 350 1.96 13.80 -6.23
N ALA A 351 1.18 12.94 -6.90
CA ALA A 351 1.42 12.64 -8.31
C ALA A 351 1.25 13.94 -9.11
N VAL A 352 2.33 14.38 -9.76
CA VAL A 352 2.28 15.55 -10.62
C VAL A 352 1.44 15.18 -11.84
N ALA A 353 0.23 15.73 -11.94
CA ALA A 353 -0.46 15.77 -13.22
C ALA A 353 0.48 16.48 -14.22
N PRO A 354 0.62 16.01 -15.47
CA PRO A 354 1.43 16.72 -16.46
C PRO A 354 0.88 18.14 -16.58
N ALA A 355 1.63 19.11 -16.08
CA ALA A 355 1.22 20.51 -16.00
C ALA A 355 0.95 21.04 -17.41
N LEU A 356 -0.33 21.09 -17.80
CA LEU A 356 -0.76 22.01 -18.84
C LEU A 356 -0.82 23.40 -18.22
N ASN A 357 0.37 23.98 -18.10
CA ASN A 357 0.66 25.38 -17.94
C ASN A 357 -0.53 26.26 -18.41
N LEU A 358 -1.24 26.88 -17.47
CA LEU A 358 -2.29 27.90 -17.67
C LEU A 358 -1.71 29.21 -18.28
N VAL A 359 -0.78 29.09 -19.22
CA VAL A 359 -0.07 30.16 -19.90
C VAL A 359 -1.05 30.84 -20.85
N GLY A 360 -1.84 31.76 -20.31
CA GLY A 360 -2.73 32.63 -21.08
C GLY A 360 -3.74 33.45 -20.27
N ALA A 361 -4.09 33.06 -19.03
CA ALA A 361 -5.12 33.76 -18.26
C ALA A 361 -4.51 34.58 -17.11
N ASP A 362 -4.41 35.91 -17.27
CA ASP A 362 -4.14 36.85 -16.16
C ASP A 362 -5.34 36.89 -15.19
N LEU A 363 -5.34 35.97 -14.23
CA LEU A 363 -6.34 35.88 -13.18
C LEU A 363 -6.02 36.83 -12.04
N THR A 364 -7.00 37.65 -11.67
CA THR A 364 -6.92 38.51 -10.48
C THR A 364 -6.82 37.65 -9.21
N PRO A 365 -6.29 38.18 -8.09
CA PRO A 365 -6.24 37.47 -6.82
C PRO A 365 -7.59 36.88 -6.42
N ARG A 366 -8.68 37.64 -6.64
CA ARG A 366 -10.01 37.21 -6.27
C ARG A 366 -10.57 36.11 -7.16
N GLU A 367 -10.22 36.13 -8.44
CA GLU A 367 -10.57 35.05 -9.37
C GLU A 367 -9.81 33.77 -9.02
N ARG A 368 -8.56 33.85 -8.54
CA ARG A 368 -7.81 32.70 -8.02
C ARG A 368 -8.44 32.10 -6.76
N ASP A 369 -8.83 32.93 -5.79
CA ASP A 369 -9.53 32.48 -4.58
C ASP A 369 -10.83 31.73 -4.92
N VAL A 370 -11.63 32.31 -5.84
CA VAL A 370 -12.87 31.69 -6.31
C VAL A 370 -12.58 30.39 -7.07
N LEU A 371 -11.54 30.37 -7.91
CA LEU A 371 -11.16 29.20 -8.69
C LEU A 371 -10.69 28.02 -7.81
N ALA A 372 -9.94 28.28 -6.74
CA ALA A 372 -9.51 27.26 -5.78
C ALA A 372 -10.73 26.60 -5.10
N LEU A 373 -11.65 27.39 -4.57
CA LEU A 373 -12.86 26.87 -3.93
C LEU A 373 -13.81 26.19 -4.93
N LEU A 374 -13.81 26.64 -6.20
CA LEU A 374 -14.54 25.96 -7.28
C LEU A 374 -13.95 24.57 -7.57
N ALA A 375 -12.62 24.43 -7.56
CA ALA A 375 -11.91 23.19 -7.78
C ALA A 375 -12.18 22.17 -6.65
N GLU A 376 -12.36 22.66 -5.42
CA GLU A 376 -12.81 21.85 -4.27
C GLU A 376 -14.30 21.45 -4.33
N GLY A 377 -15.03 21.87 -5.37
CA GLY A 377 -16.46 21.54 -5.55
C GLY A 377 -17.43 22.43 -4.76
N ALA A 378 -16.96 23.53 -4.17
CA ALA A 378 -17.82 24.40 -3.37
C ALA A 378 -18.94 25.06 -4.21
N ARG A 379 -20.16 25.08 -3.66
CA ARG A 379 -21.30 25.80 -4.28
C ARG A 379 -21.12 27.30 -4.10
N ASN A 380 -21.68 28.12 -5.01
CA ASN A 380 -21.51 29.58 -4.99
C ASN A 380 -21.87 30.23 -3.64
N ARG A 381 -22.87 29.70 -2.93
CA ARG A 381 -23.25 30.15 -1.59
C ARG A 381 -22.15 29.88 -0.53
N ALA A 382 -21.51 28.71 -0.61
CA ALA A 382 -20.39 28.36 0.26
C ALA A 382 -19.16 29.22 -0.04
N ILE A 383 -18.86 29.45 -1.32
CA ILE A 383 -17.79 30.35 -1.77
C ILE A 383 -18.04 31.78 -1.27
N GLY A 384 -19.27 32.26 -1.40
CA GLY A 384 -19.65 33.59 -0.91
C GLY A 384 -19.48 33.72 0.60
N SER A 385 -19.79 32.67 1.35
CA SER A 385 -19.59 32.62 2.80
C SER A 385 -18.11 32.60 3.16
N ALA A 386 -17.30 31.75 2.51
CA ALA A 386 -15.87 31.61 2.75
C ALA A 386 -15.08 32.89 2.41
N LEU A 387 -15.47 33.56 1.33
CA LEU A 387 -14.80 34.79 0.87
C LEU A 387 -15.46 36.07 1.39
N THR A 388 -16.55 35.98 2.18
CA THR A 388 -17.31 37.16 2.65
C THR A 388 -17.78 38.05 1.49
N ILE A 389 -18.34 37.46 0.44
CA ILE A 389 -18.91 38.14 -0.73
C ILE A 389 -20.30 37.58 -1.06
N SER A 390 -21.11 38.35 -1.79
CA SER A 390 -22.45 37.88 -2.18
C SER A 390 -22.37 36.72 -3.20
N GLU A 391 -23.37 35.83 -3.21
CA GLU A 391 -23.47 34.76 -4.21
C GLU A 391 -23.48 35.33 -5.65
N ASN A 392 -24.08 36.51 -5.85
CA ASN A 392 -24.08 37.20 -7.14
C ASN A 392 -22.67 37.66 -7.54
N THR A 393 -21.86 38.11 -6.59
CA THR A 393 -20.45 38.45 -6.82
C THR A 393 -19.65 37.21 -7.19
N VAL A 394 -19.93 36.05 -6.58
CA VAL A 394 -19.32 34.78 -6.97
C VAL A 394 -19.69 34.41 -8.42
N LYS A 395 -20.98 34.52 -8.79
CA LYS A 395 -21.43 34.26 -10.18
C LYS A 395 -20.69 35.15 -11.19
N PHE A 396 -20.47 36.42 -10.84
CA PHE A 396 -19.70 37.34 -11.66
C PHE A 396 -18.24 36.89 -11.85
N HIS A 397 -17.56 36.50 -10.76
CA HIS A 397 -16.20 35.97 -10.85
C HIS A 397 -16.13 34.67 -11.65
N VAL A 398 -17.10 33.77 -11.51
CA VAL A 398 -17.17 32.54 -12.32
C VAL A 398 -17.36 32.87 -13.81
N ALA A 399 -18.22 33.83 -14.16
CA ALA A 399 -18.41 34.25 -15.55
C ALA A 399 -17.12 34.81 -16.17
N ASN A 400 -16.38 35.63 -15.42
CA ASN A 400 -15.08 36.15 -15.87
C ASN A 400 -14.02 35.05 -16.01
N LEU A 401 -13.99 34.10 -15.07
CA LEU A 401 -13.12 32.94 -15.15
C LEU A 401 -13.39 32.12 -16.42
N LEU A 402 -14.65 31.80 -16.72
CA LEU A 402 -15.05 31.11 -17.94
C LEU A 402 -14.56 31.85 -19.19
N HIS A 403 -14.80 33.16 -19.25
CA HIS A 403 -14.35 33.99 -20.37
C HIS A 403 -12.83 34.02 -20.54
N LYS A 404 -12.08 34.26 -19.45
CA LYS A 404 -10.61 34.34 -19.47
C LYS A 404 -9.92 33.01 -19.79
N THR A 405 -10.55 31.90 -19.41
CA THR A 405 -10.01 30.55 -19.64
C THR A 405 -10.50 29.93 -20.95
N GLY A 406 -11.39 30.60 -21.67
CA GLY A 406 -12.03 30.07 -22.88
C GLY A 406 -12.94 28.86 -22.63
N THR A 407 -13.30 28.60 -21.37
CA THR A 407 -14.19 27.49 -21.00
C THR A 407 -15.64 27.97 -21.04
N THR A 408 -16.55 27.06 -21.40
CA THR A 408 -17.96 27.40 -21.63
C THR A 408 -18.88 26.87 -20.52
N SER A 409 -18.34 26.03 -19.64
CA SER A 409 -19.08 25.50 -18.49
C SER A 409 -18.20 25.37 -17.26
N ARG A 410 -18.84 25.38 -16.09
CA ARG A 410 -18.18 25.16 -14.80
C ARG A 410 -17.40 23.84 -14.77
N ALA A 411 -17.97 22.78 -15.36
CA ALA A 411 -17.31 21.48 -15.42
C ALA A 411 -16.01 21.55 -16.23
N GLN A 412 -16.03 22.24 -17.38
CA GLN A 412 -14.82 22.49 -18.18
C GLN A 412 -13.79 23.32 -17.43
N LEU A 413 -14.21 24.37 -16.72
CA LEU A 413 -13.33 25.20 -15.90
C LEU A 413 -12.64 24.41 -14.78
N VAL A 414 -13.40 23.58 -14.06
CA VAL A 414 -12.86 22.72 -12.99
C VAL A 414 -11.96 21.62 -13.58
N ALA A 415 -12.35 21.02 -14.70
CA ALA A 415 -11.54 20.02 -15.39
C ALA A 415 -10.21 20.58 -15.90
N LEU A 416 -10.20 21.83 -16.36
CA LEU A 416 -9.01 22.56 -16.80
C LEU A 416 -8.03 22.77 -15.63
N VAL A 417 -8.53 23.24 -14.48
CA VAL A 417 -7.69 23.51 -13.29
C VAL A 417 -7.19 22.24 -12.63
N ALA A 418 -8.04 21.22 -12.51
CA ALA A 418 -7.64 19.96 -11.90
C ALA A 418 -6.68 19.14 -12.81
N GLY A 419 -6.37 19.63 -14.02
CA GLY A 419 -5.40 19.04 -14.95
C GLY A 419 -4.19 19.93 -15.23
N GLY A 420 -4.00 21.00 -14.46
CA GLY A 420 -2.90 21.96 -14.59
C GLY A 420 -2.03 22.03 -13.35
#